data_AF-A0A3D4Q9H5-F1
#
_entry.id   AF-A0A3D4Q9H5-F1
#
_cell.length_a   1.000
_cell.length_b   1.000
_cell.length_c   1.000
_cell.angle_alpha   90.00
_cell.angle_beta   90.00
_cell.angle_gamma   90.00
#
_symmetry.space_group_name_H-M   'P 1'
#
loop_
_entity.id
_entity.type
_entity.pdbx_description
1 polymer ?
#
loop_
_entity_poly.entity_id
_entity_poly.type
_entity_poly.pdbx_seq_one_letter_code
_entity_poly.pdbx_strand_id
1 'polypeptide(L)'
;METKDFYYDLPEELIAQDPLEKRSDSRLLVMDRFTGEINHRHFYNIIDYLHKGDCLVINDTKVIPARLHGVKEGTGAHVEVLLLRRLNTNDWECLVKPGKKLRTGARVDFGEGILKGEIIDTIDDGNRIIRFEFEGIWEEVLDQLGEMPIPPYIHHQLKEKERYNTVYAKNDGSAAAPTAGLHWTKELLEAVQAKGVEIAHITLHVGLGTFRPVKADKIEDHHMHSEFYIVEQSEADKMNRAHAEGHRVICTGTTSCRTVESAALPDGTMPATSGWTDIFIYPGYQFKCMDALITNFHLPESTLVMLVSAFAKREHILRAYKVAVREKYRFFSFGDACFFADLKNDAELPAELDPNRNHEFCFQPGDEVPEVEGIPGRSYCWPLAANEAPLWKSSEEETETRRSEEQKTASGAAQKTDVEAAR
;
A
#
# COMPACT_ATOMS: atom_id res chain seq x y z
N MET A 1 -0.52 2.93 21.03
CA MET A 1 0.23 1.67 20.75
C MET A 1 1.70 2.05 20.64
N GLU A 2 2.64 1.20 21.02
CA GLU A 2 4.06 1.58 20.93
C GLU A 2 4.68 1.14 19.60
N THR A 3 5.62 1.92 19.07
CA THR A 3 6.33 1.61 17.83
C THR A 3 7.02 0.24 17.90
N LYS A 4 7.58 -0.10 19.07
CA LYS A 4 8.21 -1.40 19.36
C LYS A 4 7.26 -2.60 19.29
N ASP A 5 5.95 -2.38 19.33
CA ASP A 5 4.96 -3.46 19.18
C ASP A 5 4.98 -4.07 17.77
N PHE A 6 5.64 -3.40 16.81
CA PHE A 6 5.84 -3.85 15.43
C PHE A 6 7.27 -4.31 15.15
N TYR A 7 8.04 -4.57 16.19
CA TYR A 7 9.39 -5.11 16.07
C TYR A 7 9.37 -6.60 15.71
N TYR A 8 10.28 -6.99 14.82
CA TYR A 8 10.65 -8.37 14.55
C TYR A 8 12.12 -8.39 14.09
N ASP A 9 12.78 -9.53 14.29
CA ASP A 9 14.18 -9.69 13.90
C ASP A 9 14.28 -9.88 12.38
N LEU A 10 14.97 -8.97 11.70
CA LEU A 10 15.19 -8.99 10.26
C LEU A 10 16.71 -8.97 9.98
N PRO A 11 17.29 -10.12 9.61
CA PRO A 11 18.69 -10.18 9.20
C PRO A 11 18.95 -9.29 7.98
N GLU A 12 20.03 -8.50 8.00
CA GLU A 12 20.38 -7.55 6.94
C GLU A 12 20.59 -8.24 5.59
N GLU A 13 21.07 -9.48 5.58
CA GLU A 13 21.29 -10.28 4.37
C GLU A 13 20.00 -10.63 3.62
N LEU A 14 18.84 -10.52 4.27
CA LEU A 14 17.54 -10.73 3.63
C LEU A 14 17.01 -9.45 2.96
N ILE A 15 17.62 -8.29 3.19
CA ILE A 15 17.23 -7.02 2.55
C ILE A 15 17.79 -6.99 1.13
N ALA A 16 16.92 -7.09 0.12
CA ALA A 16 17.35 -7.17 -1.27
C ALA A 16 17.99 -5.88 -1.77
N GLN A 17 19.22 -6.00 -2.28
CA GLN A 17 19.99 -4.89 -2.85
C GLN A 17 19.74 -4.71 -4.36
N ASP A 18 19.39 -5.79 -5.07
CA ASP A 18 19.14 -5.79 -6.52
C ASP A 18 17.80 -6.46 -6.85
N PRO A 19 17.03 -5.96 -7.83
CA PRO A 19 15.84 -6.64 -8.31
C PRO A 19 16.19 -7.90 -9.11
N LEU A 20 15.37 -8.95 -8.97
CA LEU A 20 15.50 -10.21 -9.74
C LEU A 20 15.53 -9.95 -11.25
N GLU A 21 16.27 -10.71 -12.03
CA GLU A 21 16.34 -10.56 -13.50
C GLU A 21 14.94 -10.56 -14.14
N LYS A 22 14.13 -11.57 -13.80
CA LYS A 22 12.70 -11.61 -14.09
C LYS A 22 11.91 -11.15 -12.87
N ARG A 23 11.24 -10.02 -13.00
CA ARG A 23 10.48 -9.37 -11.91
C ARG A 23 9.35 -10.26 -11.35
N SER A 24 8.70 -11.04 -12.20
CA SER A 24 7.58 -11.93 -11.83
C SER A 24 8.00 -13.21 -11.10
N ASP A 25 9.30 -13.53 -11.07
CA ASP A 25 9.81 -14.75 -10.44
C ASP A 25 9.99 -14.57 -8.92
N SER A 26 9.75 -13.35 -8.41
CA SER A 26 9.72 -13.07 -6.98
C SER A 26 8.74 -14.00 -6.26
N ARG A 27 9.04 -14.33 -5.01
CA ARG A 27 8.14 -15.16 -4.22
C ARG A 27 6.93 -14.32 -3.80
N LEU A 28 5.82 -15.00 -3.56
CA LEU A 28 4.59 -14.42 -3.07
C LEU A 28 4.18 -15.14 -1.78
N LEU A 29 4.04 -14.39 -0.69
CA LEU A 29 3.38 -14.86 0.52
C LEU A 29 1.91 -14.46 0.45
N VAL A 30 1.03 -15.44 0.31
CA VAL A 30 -0.41 -15.23 0.30
C VAL A 30 -0.94 -15.45 1.71
N MET A 31 -1.74 -14.54 2.23
CA MET A 31 -2.33 -14.65 3.55
C MET A 31 -3.81 -14.30 3.54
N ASP A 32 -4.60 -15.16 4.19
CA ASP A 32 -5.96 -14.84 4.58
C ASP A 32 -5.94 -13.86 5.76
N ARG A 33 -6.50 -12.66 5.57
CA ARG A 33 -6.41 -11.57 6.55
C ARG A 33 -7.15 -11.86 7.87
N PHE A 34 -8.15 -12.74 7.85
CA PHE A 34 -9.01 -12.99 9.02
C PHE A 34 -8.52 -14.15 9.89
N THR A 35 -8.05 -15.22 9.26
CA THR A 35 -7.54 -16.43 9.89
C THR A 35 -6.02 -16.40 10.07
N GLY A 36 -5.31 -15.66 9.22
CA GLY A 36 -3.86 -15.60 9.18
C GLY A 36 -3.19 -16.89 8.69
N GLU A 37 -3.92 -17.71 7.93
CA GLU A 37 -3.37 -18.82 7.14
C GLU A 37 -2.42 -18.28 6.08
N ILE A 38 -1.32 -18.99 5.82
CA ILE A 38 -0.26 -18.55 4.92
C ILE A 38 -0.02 -19.62 3.85
N ASN A 39 0.09 -19.18 2.60
CA ASN A 39 0.48 -19.99 1.45
C ASN A 39 1.70 -19.39 0.76
N HIS A 40 2.60 -20.25 0.29
CA HIS A 40 3.81 -19.86 -0.43
C HIS A 40 3.62 -20.09 -1.93
N ARG A 41 3.84 -19.05 -2.74
CA ARG A 41 3.69 -19.05 -4.20
C ARG A 41 4.81 -18.23 -4.86
N HIS A 42 4.73 -18.07 -6.16
CA HIS A 42 5.47 -17.05 -6.91
C HIS A 42 4.53 -15.94 -7.37
N PHE A 43 5.08 -14.77 -7.66
CA PHE A 43 4.27 -13.60 -8.02
C PHE A 43 3.46 -13.82 -9.30
N TYR A 44 3.97 -14.56 -10.27
CA TYR A 44 3.17 -14.92 -11.46
C TYR A 44 1.89 -15.71 -11.13
N ASN A 45 1.80 -16.37 -9.96
CA ASN A 45 0.57 -17.04 -9.50
C ASN A 45 -0.48 -16.05 -8.97
N ILE A 46 -0.20 -14.75 -8.88
CA ILE A 46 -1.18 -13.77 -8.41
C ILE A 46 -2.46 -13.80 -9.23
N ILE A 47 -2.36 -14.11 -10.53
CA ILE A 47 -3.50 -14.23 -11.43
C ILE A 47 -4.53 -15.26 -10.95
N ASP A 48 -4.11 -16.31 -10.23
CA ASP A 48 -5.00 -17.34 -9.69
C ASP A 48 -5.93 -16.78 -8.61
N TYR A 49 -5.49 -15.73 -7.92
CA TYR A 49 -6.22 -15.04 -6.86
C TYR A 49 -7.04 -13.84 -7.34
N LEU A 50 -7.01 -13.53 -8.65
CA LEU A 50 -7.80 -12.45 -9.26
C LEU A 50 -9.01 -13.03 -9.99
N HIS A 51 -10.13 -12.33 -9.94
CA HIS A 51 -11.42 -12.79 -10.44
C HIS A 51 -12.00 -11.79 -11.43
N LYS A 52 -12.79 -12.29 -12.38
CA LYS A 52 -13.47 -11.42 -13.34
C LYS A 52 -14.33 -10.40 -12.58
N GLY A 53 -14.25 -9.13 -12.98
CA GLY A 53 -14.96 -8.03 -12.35
C GLY A 53 -14.17 -7.31 -11.24
N ASP A 54 -13.08 -7.89 -10.74
CA ASP A 54 -12.20 -7.19 -9.81
C ASP A 54 -11.58 -5.95 -10.47
N CYS A 55 -11.20 -4.97 -9.64
CA CYS A 55 -10.46 -3.79 -10.03
C CYS A 55 -9.08 -3.77 -9.37
N LEU A 56 -8.03 -3.92 -10.17
CA LEU A 56 -6.64 -3.79 -9.74
C LEU A 56 -6.20 -2.32 -9.82
N VAL A 57 -5.87 -1.73 -8.68
CA VAL A 57 -5.43 -0.34 -8.58
C VAL A 57 -3.91 -0.26 -8.55
N ILE A 58 -3.32 0.47 -9.51
CA ILE A 58 -1.86 0.62 -9.65
C ILE A 58 -1.45 2.09 -9.64
N ASN A 59 -0.34 2.41 -8.96
CA ASN A 59 0.23 3.75 -8.95
C ASN A 59 1.17 3.96 -10.16
N ASP A 60 0.79 4.82 -11.09
CA ASP A 60 1.51 5.07 -12.34
C ASP A 60 2.55 6.19 -12.27
N THR A 61 2.91 6.62 -11.06
CA THR A 61 3.97 7.60 -10.88
C THR A 61 5.30 7.09 -11.43
N LYS A 62 6.09 8.01 -12.00
CA LYS A 62 7.41 7.77 -12.55
C LYS A 62 8.45 8.53 -11.73
N VAL A 63 9.51 7.81 -11.37
CA VAL A 63 10.64 8.37 -10.64
C VAL A 63 11.47 9.22 -11.59
N ILE A 64 11.72 10.47 -11.19
CA ILE A 64 12.57 11.41 -11.93
C ILE A 64 14.00 11.39 -11.37
N PRO A 65 15.02 11.73 -12.17
CA PRO A 65 16.41 11.85 -11.70
C PRO A 65 16.61 13.10 -10.81
N ALA A 66 15.92 13.11 -9.68
CA ALA A 66 15.78 14.27 -8.79
C ALA A 66 16.98 14.51 -7.86
N ARG A 67 18.05 13.71 -7.91
CA ARG A 67 19.25 13.92 -7.07
C ARG A 67 20.30 14.70 -7.84
N LEU A 68 20.60 15.90 -7.39
CA LEU A 68 21.61 16.80 -7.95
C LEU A 68 22.84 16.86 -7.04
N HIS A 69 24.01 16.77 -7.66
CA HIS A 69 25.31 16.95 -7.02
C HIS A 69 25.88 18.31 -7.40
N GLY A 70 26.16 19.14 -6.40
CA GLY A 70 26.62 20.51 -6.60
C GLY A 70 27.70 20.92 -5.62
N VAL A 71 28.20 22.13 -5.83
CA VAL A 71 29.27 22.72 -5.03
C VAL A 71 28.80 24.08 -4.51
N LYS A 72 28.91 24.30 -3.20
CA LYS A 72 28.55 25.59 -2.60
C LYS A 72 29.52 26.68 -3.06
N GLU A 73 28.99 27.73 -3.66
CA GLU A 73 29.77 28.90 -4.09
C GLU A 73 30.54 29.52 -2.90
N GLY A 74 31.76 29.98 -3.17
CA GLY A 74 32.67 30.57 -2.18
C GLY A 74 33.41 29.58 -1.27
N THR A 75 32.81 28.45 -0.90
CA THR A 75 33.46 27.47 0.01
C THR A 75 33.96 26.21 -0.67
N GLY A 76 33.45 25.87 -1.86
CA GLY A 76 33.82 24.63 -2.55
C GLY A 76 33.28 23.35 -1.89
N ALA A 77 32.41 23.46 -0.89
CA ALA A 77 31.86 22.30 -0.19
C ALA A 77 30.87 21.54 -1.09
N HIS A 78 31.01 20.22 -1.16
CA HIS A 78 30.06 19.36 -1.86
C HIS A 78 28.68 19.39 -1.20
N VAL A 79 27.64 19.46 -2.03
CA VAL A 79 26.24 19.54 -1.66
C VAL A 79 25.45 18.53 -2.49
N GLU A 80 24.66 17.70 -1.81
CA GLU A 80 23.63 16.88 -2.42
C GLU A 80 22.29 17.59 -2.23
N VAL A 81 21.57 17.77 -3.32
CA VAL A 81 20.21 18.29 -3.34
C VAL A 81 19.31 17.21 -3.92
N LEU A 82 18.21 16.94 -3.25
CA LEU A 82 17.17 16.07 -3.75
C LEU A 82 15.89 16.86 -3.90
N LEU A 83 15.37 16.92 -5.12
CA LEU A 83 14.10 17.55 -5.44
C LEU A 83 12.95 16.73 -4.84
N LEU A 84 12.06 17.40 -4.11
CA LEU A 84 10.87 16.76 -3.51
C LEU A 84 9.60 17.22 -4.21
N ARG A 85 9.40 18.53 -4.31
CA ARG A 85 8.17 19.12 -4.83
C ARG A 85 8.46 20.40 -5.61
N ARG A 86 7.96 20.47 -6.84
CA ARG A 86 7.97 21.70 -7.63
C ARG A 86 6.91 22.66 -7.08
N LEU A 87 7.33 23.86 -6.68
CA LEU A 87 6.42 24.90 -6.17
C LEU A 87 5.95 25.83 -7.29
N ASN A 88 6.84 26.12 -8.23
CA ASN A 88 6.55 26.88 -9.45
C ASN A 88 7.60 26.55 -10.53
N THR A 89 7.73 27.37 -11.56
CA THR A 89 8.66 27.14 -12.67
C THR A 89 10.11 26.91 -12.20
N ASN A 90 10.57 27.68 -11.21
CA ASN A 90 11.98 27.72 -10.80
C ASN A 90 12.20 27.30 -9.34
N ASP A 91 11.16 27.34 -8.51
CA ASP A 91 11.28 27.06 -7.08
C ASP A 91 10.88 25.63 -6.77
N TRP A 92 11.75 24.97 -6.00
CA TRP A 92 11.56 23.60 -5.55
C TRP A 92 11.77 23.49 -4.06
N GLU A 93 10.93 22.66 -3.43
CA GLU A 93 11.21 22.13 -2.11
C GLU A 93 12.19 20.95 -2.25
N CYS A 94 13.28 21.01 -1.48
CA CYS A 94 14.40 20.08 -1.60
C CYS A 94 14.88 19.57 -0.24
N LEU A 95 15.33 18.32 -0.20
CA LEU A 95 16.19 17.81 0.87
C LEU A 95 17.65 18.13 0.54
N VAL A 96 18.41 18.62 1.51
CA VAL A 96 19.78 19.10 1.28
C VAL A 96 20.76 18.48 2.26
N LYS A 97 21.89 17.96 1.76
CA LYS A 97 22.97 17.38 2.56
C LYS A 97 24.33 17.95 2.12
N PRO A 98 25.11 18.59 3.03
CA PRO A 98 24.85 18.85 4.44
C PRO A 98 23.95 20.09 4.67
N GLY A 99 22.70 19.88 5.09
CA GLY A 99 21.72 20.97 5.26
C GLY A 99 22.10 22.05 6.29
N LYS A 100 22.87 21.71 7.34
CA LYS A 100 23.31 22.69 8.37
C LYS A 100 24.20 23.82 7.81
N LYS A 101 24.86 23.60 6.66
CA LYS A 101 25.80 24.54 6.04
C LYS A 101 25.17 25.42 4.95
N LEU A 102 23.90 25.17 4.62
CA LEU A 102 23.14 25.84 3.57
C LEU A 102 21.98 26.60 4.21
N ARG A 103 22.27 27.86 4.55
CA ARG A 103 21.30 28.84 5.05
C ARG A 103 20.74 29.64 3.89
N THR A 104 19.64 30.35 4.11
CA THR A 104 19.07 31.32 3.15
C THR A 104 20.14 32.25 2.59
N GLY A 105 20.10 32.47 1.28
CA GLY A 105 21.08 33.24 0.49
C GLY A 105 22.31 32.44 0.05
N ALA A 106 22.49 31.19 0.50
CA ALA A 106 23.57 30.36 0.00
C ALA A 106 23.30 29.92 -1.45
N ARG A 107 24.34 29.95 -2.29
CA ARG A 107 24.30 29.54 -3.69
C ARG A 107 25.07 28.24 -3.91
N VAL A 108 24.53 27.39 -4.78
CA VAL A 108 25.09 26.10 -5.16
C VAL A 108 25.15 26.04 -6.67
N ASP A 109 26.31 25.69 -7.20
CA ASP A 109 26.55 25.45 -8.62
C ASP A 109 26.45 23.95 -8.91
N PHE A 110 25.71 23.58 -9.94
CA PHE A 110 25.54 22.21 -10.40
C PHE A 110 26.03 22.13 -11.85
N GLY A 111 27.06 21.30 -12.08
CA GLY A 111 27.58 21.04 -13.43
C GLY A 111 28.31 22.23 -14.07
N GLU A 112 29.15 22.95 -13.32
CA GLU A 112 30.01 24.02 -13.87
C GLU A 112 29.23 25.19 -14.51
N GLY A 113 28.16 25.62 -13.85
CA GLY A 113 27.34 26.76 -14.29
C GLY A 113 26.14 26.41 -15.16
N ILE A 114 25.92 25.14 -15.49
CA ILE A 114 24.72 24.68 -16.22
C ILE A 114 23.45 24.98 -15.42
N LEU A 115 23.50 24.76 -14.10
CA LEU A 115 22.38 25.01 -13.20
C LEU A 115 22.89 25.65 -11.91
N LYS A 116 22.22 26.70 -11.44
CA LYS A 116 22.52 27.33 -10.16
C LYS A 116 21.31 27.32 -9.26
N GLY A 117 21.50 27.07 -7.97
CA GLY A 117 20.44 27.07 -6.96
C GLY A 117 20.72 28.03 -5.83
N GLU A 118 19.79 28.93 -5.55
CA GLU A 118 19.83 29.81 -4.37
C GLU A 118 18.84 29.32 -3.32
N ILE A 119 19.31 29.14 -2.08
CA ILE A 119 18.43 28.80 -0.96
C ILE A 119 17.61 30.04 -0.60
N ILE A 120 16.31 30.03 -0.89
CA ILE A 120 15.42 31.15 -0.59
C ILE A 120 14.75 31.01 0.77
N ASP A 121 14.54 29.79 1.26
CA ASP A 121 13.91 29.56 2.57
C ASP A 121 14.24 28.20 3.22
N THR A 122 13.90 28.06 4.50
CA THR A 122 13.94 26.82 5.29
C THR A 122 12.58 26.60 5.95
N ILE A 123 11.95 25.46 5.65
CA ILE A 123 10.64 25.08 6.23
C ILE A 123 10.81 24.12 7.43
N ASP A 124 9.73 23.94 8.21
CA ASP A 124 9.74 23.33 9.55
C ASP A 124 10.41 21.93 9.62
N ASP A 125 10.34 21.13 8.55
CA ASP A 125 10.98 19.80 8.47
C ASP A 125 12.49 19.83 8.14
N GLY A 126 13.09 21.01 8.07
CA GLY A 126 14.48 21.21 7.70
C GLY A 126 14.75 21.04 6.20
N ASN A 127 13.72 20.96 5.36
CA ASN A 127 13.83 21.07 3.91
C ASN A 127 14.21 22.52 3.53
N ARG A 128 14.71 22.71 2.31
CA ARG A 128 15.05 24.01 1.75
C ARG A 128 14.16 24.31 0.57
N ILE A 129 13.74 25.56 0.43
CA ILE A 129 13.23 26.02 -0.84
C ILE A 129 14.43 26.56 -1.63
N ILE A 130 14.65 26.00 -2.82
CA ILE A 130 15.74 26.38 -3.72
C ILE A 130 15.13 26.98 -4.97
N ARG A 131 15.56 28.19 -5.31
CA ARG A 131 15.28 28.82 -6.59
C ARG A 131 16.39 28.46 -7.57
N PHE A 132 16.02 27.80 -8.66
CA PHE A 132 16.95 27.41 -9.69
C PHE A 132 17.01 28.43 -10.83
N GLU A 133 18.23 28.71 -11.29
CA GLU A 133 18.57 29.52 -12.47
C GLU A 133 19.19 28.57 -13.52
N PHE A 134 18.56 28.47 -14.68
CA PHE A 134 18.98 27.61 -15.79
C PHE A 134 18.53 28.20 -17.14
N GLU A 135 19.14 27.76 -18.22
CA GLU A 135 18.72 28.07 -19.59
C GLU A 135 18.04 26.86 -20.23
N GLY A 136 17.02 27.08 -21.07
CA GLY A 136 16.32 26.01 -21.78
C GLY A 136 15.19 25.35 -20.99
N ILE A 137 15.01 24.04 -21.20
CA ILE A 137 13.93 23.24 -20.60
C ILE A 137 14.45 22.56 -19.33
N TRP A 138 13.71 22.71 -18.23
CA TRP A 138 14.11 22.17 -16.92
C TRP A 138 14.39 20.67 -16.97
N GLU A 139 13.52 19.93 -17.64
CA GLU A 139 13.57 18.48 -17.76
C GLU A 139 14.85 18.01 -18.49
N GLU A 140 15.32 18.75 -19.50
CA GLU A 140 16.58 18.45 -20.19
C GLU A 140 17.80 18.68 -19.29
N VAL A 141 17.79 19.76 -18.51
CA VAL A 141 18.85 20.06 -17.53
C VAL A 141 18.89 18.99 -16.44
N LEU A 142 17.71 18.55 -15.98
CA LEU A 142 17.60 17.51 -14.96
C LEU A 142 18.03 16.14 -15.50
N ASP A 143 17.71 15.80 -16.75
CA ASP A 143 18.21 14.57 -17.38
C ASP A 143 19.73 14.58 -17.56
N GLN A 144 20.32 15.75 -17.77
CA GLN A 144 21.77 15.92 -17.90
C GLN A 144 22.52 15.83 -16.56
N LEU A 145 22.00 16.48 -15.51
CA LEU A 145 22.70 16.65 -14.23
C LEU A 145 22.21 15.72 -13.12
N GLY A 146 21.00 15.20 -13.27
CA GLY A 146 20.28 14.44 -12.26
C GLY A 146 20.71 12.99 -12.18
N GLU A 147 20.72 12.48 -10.95
CA GLU A 147 20.86 11.07 -10.65
C GLU A 147 19.55 10.49 -10.13
N MET A 148 19.30 9.22 -10.46
CA MET A 148 18.16 8.48 -9.95
C MET A 148 18.26 8.38 -8.42
N PRO A 149 17.31 8.92 -7.65
CA PRO A 149 17.34 8.79 -6.21
C PRO A 149 17.04 7.34 -5.82
N ILE A 150 18.09 6.62 -5.41
CA ILE A 150 17.92 5.33 -4.76
C ILE A 150 17.73 5.50 -3.24
N PRO A 151 16.86 4.69 -2.64
CA PRO A 151 16.68 4.66 -1.19
C PRO A 151 17.99 4.36 -0.43
N PRO A 152 18.14 4.85 0.81
CA PRO A 152 19.44 4.88 1.51
C PRO A 152 19.99 3.50 1.93
N TYR A 153 19.17 2.45 1.91
CA TYR A 153 19.54 1.07 2.25
C TYR A 153 20.04 0.28 1.03
N ILE A 154 19.96 0.86 -0.18
CA ILE A 154 20.58 0.29 -1.39
C ILE A 154 21.97 0.93 -1.49
N HIS A 155 23.00 0.11 -1.36
CA HIS A 155 24.37 0.60 -1.22
C HIS A 155 25.10 0.86 -2.54
N HIS A 156 24.52 0.47 -3.68
CA HIS A 156 25.10 0.66 -4.99
C HIS A 156 24.09 1.15 -6.03
N GLN A 157 24.61 1.77 -7.09
CA GLN A 157 23.78 2.18 -8.21
C GLN A 157 23.33 0.95 -9.01
N LEU A 158 22.07 0.97 -9.46
CA LEU A 158 21.53 -0.08 -10.32
C LEU A 158 22.23 -0.05 -11.69
N LYS A 159 22.52 -1.25 -12.23
CA LYS A 159 23.07 -1.39 -13.58
C LYS A 159 22.11 -0.86 -14.66
N GLU A 160 20.81 -1.06 -14.45
CA GLU A 160 19.73 -0.63 -15.34
C GLU A 160 18.79 0.29 -14.55
N LYS A 161 18.91 1.61 -14.77
CA LYS A 161 18.17 2.63 -14.00
C LYS A 161 16.67 2.55 -14.24
N GLU A 162 16.28 2.17 -15.45
CA GLU A 162 14.90 1.98 -15.89
C GLU A 162 14.21 0.88 -15.09
N ARG A 163 14.98 -0.04 -14.48
CA ARG A 163 14.43 -1.08 -13.64
C ARG A 163 13.85 -0.57 -12.32
N TYR A 164 14.16 0.66 -11.95
CA TYR A 164 13.58 1.34 -10.80
C TYR A 164 12.26 2.07 -11.11
N ASN A 165 11.65 1.82 -12.28
CA ASN A 165 10.27 2.20 -12.56
C ASN A 165 9.42 0.96 -12.83
N THR A 166 8.10 1.09 -12.61
CA THR A 166 7.12 0.08 -13.00
C THR A 166 6.97 0.08 -14.52
N VAL A 167 6.52 -1.04 -15.09
CA VAL A 167 6.33 -1.18 -16.55
C VAL A 167 5.20 -0.31 -17.12
N TYR A 168 4.44 0.34 -16.23
CA TYR A 168 3.28 1.18 -16.51
C TYR A 168 3.45 2.61 -15.97
N ALA A 169 4.65 3.01 -15.55
CA ALA A 169 4.95 4.36 -15.08
C ALA A 169 4.76 5.39 -16.21
N LYS A 170 4.00 6.45 -15.94
CA LYS A 170 3.62 7.50 -16.91
C LYS A 170 3.86 8.91 -16.38
N ASN A 171 3.49 9.16 -15.13
CA ASN A 171 3.42 10.51 -14.57
C ASN A 171 4.68 10.88 -13.78
N ASP A 172 5.55 11.68 -14.39
CA ASP A 172 6.80 12.16 -13.80
C ASP A 172 6.55 13.01 -12.55
N GLY A 173 7.29 12.72 -11.47
CA GLY A 173 7.27 13.58 -10.28
C GLY A 173 7.63 12.90 -8.97
N SER A 174 7.86 11.58 -8.96
CA SER A 174 8.19 10.89 -7.72
C SER A 174 9.70 10.83 -7.45
N ALA A 175 10.07 10.82 -6.18
CA ALA A 175 11.43 10.58 -5.72
C ALA A 175 11.69 9.08 -5.42
N ALA A 176 10.68 8.22 -5.46
CA ALA A 176 10.84 6.79 -5.23
C ALA A 176 9.76 5.93 -5.89
N ALA A 177 10.14 4.72 -6.29
CA ALA A 177 9.23 3.87 -7.03
C ALA A 177 8.14 3.26 -6.12
N PRO A 178 6.91 3.05 -6.62
CA PRO A 178 5.93 2.21 -5.96
C PRO A 178 6.37 0.75 -6.08
N THR A 179 7.19 0.30 -5.12
CA THR A 179 8.01 -0.91 -5.27
C THR A 179 7.26 -2.23 -5.37
N ALA A 180 6.04 -2.31 -4.83
CA ALA A 180 5.17 -3.47 -5.04
C ALA A 180 4.72 -3.58 -6.52
N GLY A 181 4.68 -2.46 -7.23
CA GLY A 181 4.40 -2.40 -8.66
C GLY A 181 5.52 -2.97 -9.53
N LEU A 182 6.74 -3.10 -8.99
CA LEU A 182 7.91 -3.55 -9.74
C LEU A 182 7.85 -5.05 -10.08
N HIS A 183 6.99 -5.83 -9.45
CA HIS A 183 6.78 -7.26 -9.70
C HIS A 183 5.98 -7.54 -10.97
N TRP A 184 5.12 -6.59 -11.37
CA TRP A 184 4.29 -6.72 -12.57
C TRP A 184 5.13 -6.61 -13.84
N THR A 185 4.88 -7.54 -14.76
CA THR A 185 5.34 -7.46 -16.15
C THR A 185 4.19 -7.03 -17.06
N LYS A 186 4.51 -6.60 -18.29
CA LYS A 186 3.48 -6.22 -19.25
C LYS A 186 2.59 -7.40 -19.59
N GLU A 187 3.21 -8.56 -19.79
CA GLU A 187 2.55 -9.81 -20.14
C GLU A 187 1.59 -10.27 -19.04
N LEU A 188 1.98 -10.10 -17.78
CA LEU A 188 1.13 -10.47 -16.65
C LEU A 188 -0.06 -9.50 -16.50
N LEU A 189 0.13 -8.20 -16.72
CA LEU A 189 -0.97 -7.21 -16.71
C LEU A 189 -1.95 -7.44 -17.86
N GLU A 190 -1.45 -7.78 -19.04
CA GLU A 190 -2.27 -8.18 -20.19
C GLU A 190 -3.10 -9.43 -19.88
N ALA A 191 -2.51 -10.43 -19.22
CA ALA A 191 -3.22 -11.63 -18.77
C ALA A 191 -4.30 -11.32 -17.72
N VAL A 192 -4.03 -10.39 -16.81
CA VAL A 192 -5.02 -9.89 -15.83
C VAL A 192 -6.21 -9.23 -16.54
N GLN A 193 -5.96 -8.35 -17.50
CA GLN A 193 -7.03 -7.73 -18.30
C GLN A 193 -7.81 -8.77 -19.11
N ALA A 194 -7.13 -9.75 -19.71
CA ALA A 194 -7.76 -10.83 -20.46
C ALA A 194 -8.66 -11.72 -19.59
N LYS A 195 -8.36 -11.86 -18.29
CA LYS A 195 -9.22 -12.55 -17.31
C LYS A 195 -10.49 -11.76 -16.97
N GLY A 196 -10.57 -10.50 -17.39
CA GLY A 196 -11.71 -9.61 -17.13
C GLY A 196 -11.59 -8.83 -15.83
N VAL A 197 -10.37 -8.62 -15.35
CA VAL A 197 -10.05 -7.69 -14.25
C VAL A 197 -9.83 -6.31 -14.85
N GLU A 198 -10.49 -5.29 -14.30
CA GLU A 198 -10.23 -3.90 -14.69
C GLU A 198 -8.95 -3.39 -14.02
N ILE A 199 -8.18 -2.55 -14.72
CA ILE A 199 -7.00 -1.90 -14.17
C ILE A 199 -7.28 -0.40 -14.03
N ALA A 200 -7.29 0.08 -12.80
CA ALA A 200 -7.41 1.48 -12.46
C ALA A 200 -6.03 2.09 -12.16
N HIS A 201 -5.73 3.21 -12.80
CA HIS A 201 -4.52 3.98 -12.58
C HIS A 201 -4.80 5.11 -11.59
N ILE A 202 -3.95 5.22 -10.57
CA ILE A 202 -3.88 6.42 -9.74
C ILE A 202 -2.47 6.98 -9.84
N THR A 203 -2.32 8.27 -9.55
CA THR A 203 -1.00 8.88 -9.42
C THR A 203 -0.81 9.33 -7.98
N LEU A 204 0.26 8.89 -7.33
CA LEU A 204 0.74 9.50 -6.09
C LEU A 204 2.25 9.65 -6.17
N HIS A 205 2.73 10.88 -6.06
CA HIS A 205 4.16 11.20 -6.10
C HIS A 205 4.79 10.89 -4.74
N VAL A 206 5.48 9.75 -4.66
CA VAL A 206 6.14 9.31 -3.43
C VAL A 206 7.32 10.24 -3.11
N GLY A 207 7.32 10.79 -1.91
CA GLY A 207 8.45 11.56 -1.38
C GLY A 207 9.45 10.65 -0.64
N LEU A 208 10.71 11.08 -0.48
CA LEU A 208 11.65 10.32 0.35
C LEU A 208 11.32 10.33 1.85
N GLY A 209 10.38 11.19 2.27
CA GLY A 209 9.83 11.16 3.63
C GLY A 209 9.29 9.78 4.03
N THR A 210 8.75 9.02 3.06
CA THR A 210 8.18 7.69 3.26
C THR A 210 9.19 6.63 3.74
N PHE A 211 10.50 6.87 3.58
CA PHE A 211 11.55 5.97 4.07
C PHE A 211 12.15 6.40 5.41
N ARG A 212 11.70 7.51 6.00
CA ARG A 212 12.23 7.95 7.30
C ARG A 212 11.74 7.00 8.40
N PRO A 213 12.61 6.53 9.30
CA PRO A 213 12.18 5.75 10.45
C PRO A 213 11.18 6.53 11.32
N VAL A 214 10.23 5.83 11.92
CA VAL A 214 9.37 6.40 12.95
C VAL A 214 10.24 6.74 14.16
N LYS A 215 10.33 8.02 14.51
CA LYS A 215 11.12 8.50 15.66
C LYS A 215 10.30 8.63 16.94
N ALA A 216 8.98 8.48 16.84
CA ALA A 216 8.08 8.60 17.96
C ALA A 216 7.94 7.26 18.68
N ASP A 217 7.96 7.27 20.02
CA ASP A 217 7.77 6.07 20.83
C ASP A 217 6.33 5.54 20.73
N LYS A 218 5.37 6.48 20.70
CA LYS A 218 3.96 6.21 20.44
C LYS A 218 3.64 6.48 18.98
N ILE A 219 2.89 5.57 18.37
CA ILE A 219 2.52 5.71 16.96
C ILE A 219 1.69 6.99 16.74
N GLU A 220 0.84 7.36 17.71
CA GLU A 220 -0.08 8.50 17.63
C GLU A 220 0.64 9.85 17.55
N ASP A 221 1.90 9.91 17.97
CA ASP A 221 2.72 11.12 17.97
C ASP A 221 3.53 11.27 16.64
N HIS A 222 3.39 10.32 15.70
CA HIS A 222 4.09 10.38 14.42
C HIS A 222 3.35 11.25 13.40
N HIS A 223 4.05 12.25 12.87
CA HIS A 223 3.58 13.06 11.76
C HIS A 223 4.03 12.49 10.42
N MET A 224 3.06 12.15 9.57
CA MET A 224 3.32 11.70 8.19
C MET A 224 3.68 12.88 7.30
N HIS A 225 4.59 12.63 6.36
CA HIS A 225 4.82 13.57 5.27
C HIS A 225 3.66 13.52 4.29
N SER A 226 3.22 14.70 3.86
CA SER A 226 2.12 14.82 2.91
C SER A 226 2.59 14.52 1.49
N GLU A 227 1.82 13.73 0.75
CA GLU A 227 2.09 13.34 -0.63
C GLU A 227 0.91 13.75 -1.53
N PHE A 228 1.21 14.24 -2.74
CA PHE A 228 0.18 14.66 -3.68
C PHE A 228 -0.32 13.46 -4.48
N TYR A 229 -1.64 13.38 -4.66
CA TYR A 229 -2.28 12.33 -5.43
C TYR A 229 -3.36 12.87 -6.39
N ILE A 230 -3.63 12.07 -7.42
CA ILE A 230 -4.69 12.28 -8.42
C ILE A 230 -5.42 10.96 -8.66
N VAL A 231 -6.75 11.03 -8.71
CA VAL A 231 -7.66 9.98 -9.16
C VAL A 231 -8.59 10.59 -10.21
N GLU A 232 -8.44 10.17 -11.47
CA GLU A 232 -9.29 10.65 -12.57
C GLU A 232 -10.67 9.99 -12.54
N GLN A 233 -11.67 10.63 -13.16
CA GLN A 233 -13.04 10.13 -13.18
C GLN A 233 -13.16 8.74 -13.79
N SER A 234 -12.48 8.48 -14.91
CA SER A 234 -12.50 7.16 -15.54
C SER A 234 -11.96 6.06 -14.63
N GLU A 235 -11.04 6.39 -13.73
CA GLU A 235 -10.38 5.44 -12.83
C GLU A 235 -11.21 5.22 -11.56
N ALA A 236 -11.82 6.29 -11.04
CA ALA A 236 -12.84 6.24 -9.99
C ALA A 236 -14.04 5.36 -10.39
N ASP A 237 -14.53 5.50 -11.62
CA ASP A 237 -15.67 4.75 -12.13
C ASP A 237 -15.40 3.23 -12.18
N LYS A 238 -14.16 2.80 -12.44
CA LYS A 238 -13.77 1.38 -12.43
C LYS A 238 -13.87 0.79 -11.02
N MET A 239 -13.34 1.49 -10.02
CA MET A 239 -13.41 1.09 -8.61
C MET A 239 -14.87 1.04 -8.12
N ASN A 240 -15.65 2.08 -8.40
CA ASN A 240 -17.06 2.12 -8.04
C ASN A 240 -17.87 1.00 -8.69
N ARG A 241 -17.59 0.66 -9.95
CA ARG A 241 -18.27 -0.43 -10.65
C ARG A 241 -17.96 -1.77 -10.03
N ALA A 242 -16.69 -2.04 -9.71
CA ALA A 242 -16.31 -3.27 -9.03
C ALA A 242 -17.12 -3.46 -7.74
N HIS A 243 -17.16 -2.45 -6.87
CA HIS A 243 -17.97 -2.53 -5.64
C HIS A 243 -19.47 -2.64 -5.88
N ALA A 244 -20.02 -1.86 -6.82
CA ALA A 244 -21.44 -1.92 -7.16
C ALA A 244 -21.89 -3.30 -7.67
N GLU A 245 -20.97 -4.04 -8.30
CA GLU A 245 -21.17 -5.39 -8.81
C GLU A 245 -20.76 -6.49 -7.81
N GLY A 246 -20.31 -6.11 -6.60
CA GLY A 246 -19.90 -7.05 -5.55
C GLY A 246 -18.50 -7.65 -5.73
N HIS A 247 -17.67 -7.04 -6.57
CA HIS A 247 -16.28 -7.40 -6.82
C HIS A 247 -15.31 -6.57 -5.98
N ARG A 248 -14.03 -6.98 -5.98
CA ARG A 248 -13.00 -6.41 -5.09
C ARG A 248 -12.25 -5.25 -5.73
N VAL A 249 -11.86 -4.29 -4.90
CA VAL A 249 -10.83 -3.30 -5.21
C VAL A 249 -9.50 -3.72 -4.56
N ILE A 250 -8.51 -4.03 -5.41
CA ILE A 250 -7.25 -4.64 -5.03
C ILE A 250 -6.11 -3.65 -5.26
N CYS A 251 -5.51 -3.14 -4.19
CA CYS A 251 -4.40 -2.19 -4.31
C CYS A 251 -3.06 -2.90 -4.53
N THR A 252 -2.30 -2.45 -5.53
CA THR A 252 -0.88 -2.79 -5.67
C THR A 252 -0.02 -1.72 -5.02
N GLY A 253 0.42 -2.01 -3.80
CA GLY A 253 1.32 -1.19 -3.01
C GLY A 253 0.59 -0.35 -1.98
N THR A 254 1.28 -0.10 -0.87
CA THR A 254 0.80 0.75 0.23
C THR A 254 0.52 2.19 -0.21
N THR A 255 1.21 2.67 -1.24
CA THR A 255 0.95 3.98 -1.84
C THR A 255 -0.44 4.04 -2.49
N SER A 256 -0.81 3.04 -3.30
CA SER A 256 -2.15 2.94 -3.88
C SER A 256 -3.23 2.82 -2.81
N CYS A 257 -2.96 2.02 -1.77
CA CYS A 257 -3.83 1.92 -0.59
C CYS A 257 -4.06 3.29 0.06
N ARG A 258 -3.00 4.04 0.36
CA ARG A 258 -3.11 5.38 0.98
C ARG A 258 -3.88 6.35 0.10
N THR A 259 -3.68 6.34 -1.23
CA THR A 259 -4.46 7.17 -2.15
C THR A 259 -5.93 6.83 -2.09
N VAL A 260 -6.27 5.55 -2.26
CA VAL A 260 -7.65 5.06 -2.28
C VAL A 260 -8.35 5.36 -0.95
N GLU A 261 -7.71 5.06 0.16
CA GLU A 261 -8.27 5.30 1.50
C GLU A 261 -8.34 6.80 1.88
N SER A 262 -7.53 7.65 1.26
CA SER A 262 -7.66 9.11 1.43
C SER A 262 -8.77 9.69 0.59
N ALA A 263 -8.92 9.22 -0.65
CA ALA A 263 -9.86 9.75 -1.64
C ALA A 263 -11.29 9.24 -1.44
N ALA A 264 -11.47 7.99 -0.97
CA ALA A 264 -12.78 7.39 -0.80
C ALA A 264 -13.64 8.16 0.23
N LEU A 265 -14.93 8.30 -0.07
CA LEU A 265 -15.93 8.84 0.83
C LEU A 265 -16.22 7.85 1.98
N PRO A 266 -16.86 8.29 3.08
CA PRO A 266 -17.15 7.41 4.23
C PRO A 266 -18.01 6.17 3.90
N ASP A 267 -18.76 6.21 2.81
CA ASP A 267 -19.58 5.09 2.32
C ASP A 267 -18.81 4.11 1.42
N GLY A 268 -17.51 4.35 1.21
CA GLY A 268 -16.63 3.54 0.37
C GLY A 268 -16.57 3.96 -1.10
N THR A 269 -17.42 4.90 -1.53
CA THR A 269 -17.43 5.36 -2.92
C THR A 269 -16.20 6.20 -3.26
N MET A 270 -15.70 6.06 -4.48
CA MET A 270 -14.52 6.75 -4.99
C MET A 270 -14.93 7.94 -5.87
N PRO A 271 -14.67 9.19 -5.47
CA PRO A 271 -14.84 10.35 -6.35
C PRO A 271 -13.59 10.57 -7.23
N ALA A 272 -13.77 11.23 -8.37
CA ALA A 272 -12.65 11.87 -9.06
C ALA A 272 -12.13 13.03 -8.21
N THR A 273 -10.85 13.03 -7.86
CA THR A 273 -10.29 14.04 -6.98
C THR A 273 -8.77 14.11 -7.09
N SER A 274 -8.22 15.23 -6.65
CA SER A 274 -6.78 15.38 -6.43
C SER A 274 -6.58 16.13 -5.12
N GLY A 275 -5.45 15.87 -4.47
CA GLY A 275 -5.22 16.44 -3.15
C GLY A 275 -3.91 16.00 -2.53
N TRP A 276 -3.75 16.40 -1.28
CA TRP A 276 -2.62 16.05 -0.44
C TRP A 276 -3.08 15.02 0.58
N THR A 277 -2.30 13.96 0.78
CA THR A 277 -2.55 12.96 1.81
C THR A 277 -1.35 12.82 2.75
N ASP A 278 -1.62 13.02 4.03
CA ASP A 278 -0.77 12.68 5.16
C ASP A 278 -1.42 11.55 5.99
N ILE A 279 -2.28 10.73 5.36
CA ILE A 279 -2.97 9.66 6.06
C ILE A 279 -1.98 8.70 6.72
N PHE A 280 -2.18 8.44 8.00
CA PHE A 280 -1.45 7.45 8.76
C PHE A 280 -2.36 6.27 9.13
N ILE A 281 -2.17 5.14 8.46
CA ILE A 281 -2.97 3.92 8.65
C ILE A 281 -2.25 3.00 9.62
N TYR A 282 -2.92 2.68 10.74
CA TYR A 282 -2.41 1.81 11.81
C TYR A 282 -3.57 1.01 12.43
N PRO A 283 -3.31 -0.03 13.25
CA PRO A 283 -4.36 -0.90 13.77
C PRO A 283 -5.48 -0.13 14.48
N GLY A 284 -6.73 -0.44 14.11
CA GLY A 284 -7.92 0.32 14.49
C GLY A 284 -8.54 1.12 13.33
N TYR A 285 -7.79 1.31 12.23
CA TYR A 285 -8.32 1.90 11.01
C TYR A 285 -9.39 1.01 10.35
N GLN A 286 -10.48 1.62 9.89
CA GLN A 286 -11.52 0.96 9.10
C GLN A 286 -11.31 1.31 7.62
N PHE A 287 -10.96 0.30 6.82
CA PHE A 287 -10.80 0.45 5.38
C PHE A 287 -12.15 0.69 4.73
N LYS A 288 -12.23 1.71 3.89
CA LYS A 288 -13.46 2.17 3.24
C LYS A 288 -13.64 1.55 1.86
N CYS A 289 -12.54 1.38 1.11
CA CYS A 289 -12.60 1.03 -0.30
C CYS A 289 -11.70 -0.17 -0.65
N MET A 290 -10.54 -0.33 -0.03
CA MET A 290 -9.64 -1.44 -0.36
C MET A 290 -10.08 -2.77 0.27
N ASP A 291 -10.22 -3.80 -0.56
CA ASP A 291 -10.62 -5.15 -0.16
C ASP A 291 -9.46 -6.13 -0.05
N ALA A 292 -8.41 -5.93 -0.85
CA ALA A 292 -7.18 -6.73 -0.85
C ALA A 292 -5.95 -5.87 -1.16
N LEU A 293 -4.78 -6.34 -0.70
CA LEU A 293 -3.51 -5.61 -0.81
C LEU A 293 -2.39 -6.53 -1.32
N ILE A 294 -1.76 -6.13 -2.41
CA ILE A 294 -0.47 -6.64 -2.88
C ILE A 294 0.60 -5.67 -2.41
N THR A 295 1.63 -6.12 -1.70
CA THR A 295 2.71 -5.24 -1.22
C THR A 295 4.02 -5.99 -1.04
N ASN A 296 5.12 -5.30 -0.72
CA ASN A 296 6.38 -5.94 -0.30
C ASN A 296 6.38 -6.30 1.19
N PHE A 297 7.42 -7.01 1.62
CA PHE A 297 7.76 -7.06 3.05
C PHE A 297 8.35 -5.72 3.52
N HIS A 298 8.00 -5.30 4.73
CA HIS A 298 8.31 -3.96 5.26
C HIS A 298 9.20 -4.05 6.49
N LEU A 299 10.11 -3.08 6.66
CA LEU A 299 11.05 -3.04 7.79
C LEU A 299 10.32 -3.08 9.15
N PRO A 300 10.96 -3.63 10.20
CA PRO A 300 10.45 -3.54 11.57
C PRO A 300 10.24 -2.08 11.96
N GLU A 301 9.23 -1.83 12.80
CA GLU A 301 8.97 -0.48 13.36
C GLU A 301 8.65 0.61 12.30
N SER A 302 8.34 0.22 11.07
CA SER A 302 7.97 1.13 9.98
C SER A 302 6.48 1.45 9.94
N THR A 303 6.12 2.62 9.41
CA THR A 303 4.72 2.98 9.15
C THR A 303 4.03 1.98 8.22
N LEU A 304 4.79 1.35 7.31
CA LEU A 304 4.26 0.36 6.37
C LEU A 304 3.90 -0.97 7.04
N VAL A 305 4.68 -1.44 8.03
CA VAL A 305 4.30 -2.64 8.80
C VAL A 305 3.05 -2.36 9.66
N MET A 306 2.87 -1.13 10.12
CA MET A 306 1.66 -0.70 10.83
C MET A 306 0.42 -0.71 9.92
N LEU A 307 0.56 -0.23 8.68
CA LEU A 307 -0.51 -0.24 7.68
C LEU A 307 -0.99 -1.67 7.37
N VAL A 308 -0.08 -2.59 7.04
CA VAL A 308 -0.47 -3.98 6.75
C VAL A 308 -1.02 -4.68 8.00
N SER A 309 -0.56 -4.30 9.19
CA SER A 309 -1.10 -4.80 10.46
C SER A 309 -2.51 -4.29 10.75
N ALA A 310 -2.86 -3.08 10.29
CA ALA A 310 -4.23 -2.58 10.35
C ALA A 310 -5.17 -3.42 9.48
N PHE A 311 -4.66 -3.87 8.33
CA PHE A 311 -5.43 -4.62 7.35
C PHE A 311 -5.65 -6.09 7.72
N ALA A 312 -4.59 -6.78 8.19
CA ALA A 312 -4.59 -8.23 8.41
C ALA A 312 -4.35 -8.66 9.87
N LYS A 313 -4.48 -7.75 10.83
CA LYS A 313 -4.13 -7.90 12.26
C LYS A 313 -2.63 -8.03 12.50
N ARG A 314 -2.14 -7.29 13.51
CA ARG A 314 -0.73 -7.23 13.88
C ARG A 314 -0.12 -8.62 14.13
N GLU A 315 -0.80 -9.46 14.91
CA GLU A 315 -0.30 -10.78 15.29
C GLU A 315 -0.09 -11.69 14.07
N HIS A 316 -0.95 -11.60 13.06
CA HIS A 316 -0.84 -12.38 11.83
C HIS A 316 0.34 -11.90 10.99
N ILE A 317 0.46 -10.58 10.81
CA ILE A 317 1.58 -9.98 10.08
C ILE A 317 2.92 -10.35 10.71
N LEU A 318 3.07 -10.16 12.03
CA LEU A 318 4.34 -10.48 12.70
C LEU A 318 4.68 -11.97 12.64
N ARG A 319 3.67 -12.85 12.71
CA ARG A 319 3.88 -14.29 12.49
C ARG A 319 4.34 -14.58 11.07
N ALA A 320 3.68 -14.02 10.05
CA ALA A 320 4.08 -14.23 8.67
C ALA A 320 5.46 -13.69 8.35
N TYR A 321 5.84 -12.55 8.93
CA TYR A 321 7.16 -11.99 8.71
C TYR A 321 8.24 -12.86 9.36
N LYS A 322 7.98 -13.44 10.55
CA LYS A 322 8.86 -14.46 11.14
C LYS A 322 8.99 -15.70 10.27
N VAL A 323 7.88 -16.19 9.70
CA VAL A 323 7.91 -17.30 8.74
C VAL A 323 8.73 -16.91 7.50
N ALA A 324 8.52 -15.72 6.95
CA ALA A 324 9.23 -15.23 5.79
C ALA A 324 10.75 -15.12 6.04
N VAL A 325 11.18 -14.67 7.22
CA VAL A 325 12.59 -14.69 7.64
C VAL A 325 13.13 -16.11 7.67
N ARG A 326 12.42 -17.05 8.31
CA ARG A 326 12.82 -18.47 8.38
C ARG A 326 12.96 -19.11 7.00
N GLU A 327 12.00 -18.83 6.12
CA GLU A 327 11.98 -19.33 4.74
C GLU A 327 12.90 -18.54 3.81
N LYS A 328 13.67 -17.57 4.33
CA LYS A 328 14.62 -16.73 3.57
C LYS A 328 13.97 -15.99 2.40
N TYR A 329 12.79 -15.44 2.62
CA TYR A 329 12.24 -14.42 1.73
C TYR A 329 13.17 -13.22 1.68
N ARG A 330 13.14 -12.55 0.54
CA ARG A 330 13.83 -11.28 0.32
C ARG A 330 12.91 -10.14 0.75
N PHE A 331 13.43 -9.17 1.47
CA PHE A 331 12.64 -8.08 2.05
C PHE A 331 12.80 -6.77 1.28
N PHE A 332 11.81 -5.90 1.48
CA PHE A 332 11.78 -4.51 1.05
C PHE A 332 11.68 -4.29 -0.47
N SER A 333 12.20 -3.18 -0.98
CA SER A 333 11.82 -2.66 -2.30
C SER A 333 12.15 -3.54 -3.49
N PHE A 334 13.23 -4.32 -3.42
CA PHE A 334 13.56 -5.34 -4.43
C PHE A 334 13.31 -6.76 -3.93
N GLY A 335 12.63 -6.89 -2.80
CA GLY A 335 12.35 -8.16 -2.15
C GLY A 335 11.30 -8.96 -2.88
N ASP A 336 10.68 -9.85 -2.13
CA ASP A 336 9.52 -10.63 -2.52
C ASP A 336 8.21 -9.85 -2.22
N ALA A 337 7.08 -10.44 -2.60
CA ALA A 337 5.75 -9.86 -2.45
C ALA A 337 4.90 -10.59 -1.40
N CYS A 338 3.89 -9.89 -0.93
CA CYS A 338 2.80 -10.36 -0.10
C CYS A 338 1.47 -10.08 -0.80
N PHE A 339 0.48 -10.97 -0.63
CA PHE A 339 -0.91 -10.74 -0.98
C PHE A 339 -1.79 -11.02 0.24
N PHE A 340 -2.54 -10.01 0.66
CA PHE A 340 -3.46 -10.07 1.80
C PHE A 340 -4.88 -9.91 1.30
N ALA A 341 -5.76 -10.86 1.58
CA ALA A 341 -7.16 -10.86 1.15
C ALA A 341 -8.05 -11.70 2.07
N ASP A 342 -9.36 -11.70 1.85
CA ASP A 342 -10.32 -12.60 2.51
C ASP A 342 -10.50 -13.86 1.67
N LEU A 343 -9.57 -14.82 1.80
CA LEU A 343 -9.51 -15.95 0.87
C LEU A 343 -10.72 -16.88 0.98
N LYS A 344 -11.45 -16.86 2.10
CA LYS A 344 -12.65 -17.67 2.30
C LYS A 344 -13.87 -17.09 1.59
N ASN A 345 -14.10 -15.79 1.71
CA ASN A 345 -15.20 -15.15 0.98
C ASN A 345 -14.86 -14.96 -0.51
N ASP A 346 -13.57 -14.91 -0.85
CA ASP A 346 -13.08 -14.90 -2.23
C ASP A 346 -13.21 -16.28 -2.91
N ALA A 347 -13.42 -17.36 -2.13
CA ALA A 347 -13.53 -18.74 -2.64
C ALA A 347 -14.92 -19.10 -3.20
N GLU A 348 -15.89 -18.17 -3.25
CA GLU A 348 -17.18 -18.37 -3.95
C GLU A 348 -17.04 -18.31 -5.49
N LEU A 349 -16.01 -18.95 -6.03
CA LEU A 349 -15.95 -19.30 -7.45
C LEU A 349 -16.41 -20.76 -7.64
N PRO A 350 -17.22 -21.06 -8.67
CA PRO A 350 -17.59 -22.43 -8.98
C PRO A 350 -16.35 -23.32 -9.13
N ALA A 351 -16.35 -24.48 -8.47
CA ALA A 351 -15.24 -25.45 -8.44
C ALA A 351 -14.79 -25.95 -9.83
N GLU A 352 -15.54 -25.64 -10.88
CA GLU A 352 -15.32 -26.02 -12.28
C GLU A 352 -14.23 -25.18 -12.96
N LEU A 353 -13.76 -24.09 -12.34
CA LEU A 353 -12.80 -23.14 -12.92
C LEU A 353 -11.39 -23.17 -12.30
N ASP A 354 -11.09 -24.10 -11.39
CA ASP A 354 -9.75 -24.23 -10.78
C ASP A 354 -8.94 -25.39 -11.39
N PRO A 355 -8.04 -25.12 -12.36
CA PRO A 355 -7.15 -26.14 -12.91
C PRO A 355 -5.98 -26.54 -11.99
N ASN A 356 -5.81 -25.92 -10.82
CA ASN A 356 -4.62 -26.05 -9.97
C ASN A 356 -4.89 -26.58 -8.55
N ARG A 357 -6.11 -27.07 -8.26
CA ARG A 357 -6.49 -27.66 -6.95
C ARG A 357 -5.65 -28.87 -6.47
N ASN A 358 -4.69 -29.35 -7.28
CA ASN A 358 -3.86 -30.52 -7.00
C ASN A 358 -2.36 -30.23 -6.70
N HIS A 359 -1.97 -29.01 -6.31
CA HIS A 359 -0.63 -28.77 -5.76
C HIS A 359 -0.67 -28.69 -4.23
N GLU A 360 -0.42 -29.84 -3.60
CA GLU A 360 -0.35 -30.03 -2.15
C GLU A 360 0.85 -29.28 -1.54
N PHE A 361 0.58 -28.15 -0.89
CA PHE A 361 1.21 -27.76 0.39
C PHE A 361 0.24 -26.78 1.07
N CYS A 362 -0.80 -27.34 1.69
CA CYS A 362 -1.68 -26.65 2.62
C CYS A 362 -1.32 -27.17 4.02
N PHE A 363 -0.86 -26.29 4.91
CA PHE A 363 -0.83 -26.63 6.34
C PHE A 363 -2.24 -26.40 6.89
N GLN A 364 -2.85 -27.46 7.42
CA GLN A 364 -4.19 -27.40 8.00
C GLN A 364 -4.09 -26.94 9.47
N PRO A 365 -5.07 -26.16 9.99
CA PRO A 365 -5.13 -25.84 11.40
C PRO A 365 -5.27 -27.12 12.25
N GLY A 366 -4.16 -27.57 12.85
CA GLY A 366 -4.12 -28.80 13.67
C GLY A 366 -2.99 -29.77 13.34
N ASP A 367 -2.18 -29.51 12.30
CA ASP A 367 -0.99 -30.33 12.05
C ASP A 367 0.01 -30.21 13.21
N GLU A 368 0.37 -31.34 13.82
CA GLU A 368 1.35 -31.42 14.91
C GLU A 368 2.71 -30.87 14.45
N VAL A 369 3.23 -29.90 15.22
CA VAL A 369 4.63 -29.48 15.11
C VAL A 369 5.49 -30.68 15.54
N PRO A 370 6.48 -31.14 14.76
CA PRO A 370 7.36 -32.21 15.19
C PRO A 370 7.99 -31.82 16.54
N GLU A 371 7.81 -32.67 17.56
CA GLU A 371 8.50 -32.50 18.84
C GLU A 371 10.01 -32.46 18.60
N VAL A 372 10.63 -31.32 18.88
CA VAL A 372 12.08 -31.22 18.95
C VAL A 372 12.46 -31.55 20.40
N GLU A 373 13.20 -32.63 20.61
CA GLU A 373 13.82 -32.94 21.90
C GLU A 373 14.60 -31.71 22.40
N GLY A 374 14.24 -31.18 23.59
CA GLY A 374 15.11 -30.21 24.27
C GLY A 374 14.49 -29.12 25.13
N ILE A 375 13.17 -29.05 25.37
CA ILE A 375 12.60 -28.01 26.25
C ILE A 375 11.67 -28.63 27.30
N PRO A 376 12.05 -28.65 28.60
CA PRO A 376 11.18 -29.17 29.66
C PRO A 376 10.28 -28.07 30.23
N GLY A 377 8.96 -28.32 30.29
CA GLY A 377 8.07 -27.60 31.22
C GLY A 377 6.60 -27.38 30.82
N ARG A 378 5.74 -28.37 31.18
CA ARG A 378 4.31 -28.28 31.58
C ARG A 378 3.31 -27.64 30.59
N SER A 379 2.49 -28.44 29.90
CA SER A 379 1.18 -29.01 30.29
C SER A 379 0.05 -28.00 30.50
N TYR A 380 -0.92 -27.98 29.57
CA TYR A 380 -2.31 -27.62 29.88
C TYR A 380 -3.24 -28.71 29.34
N CYS A 381 -3.95 -29.36 30.26
CA CYS A 381 -5.01 -30.31 29.98
C CYS A 381 -6.29 -29.58 29.55
N TRP A 382 -6.88 -30.01 28.43
CA TRP A 382 -8.31 -29.86 28.16
C TRP A 382 -9.11 -30.93 28.92
N PRO A 383 -10.36 -30.63 29.31
CA PRO A 383 -11.41 -31.62 29.31
C PRO A 383 -12.45 -31.30 28.23
N LEU A 384 -12.52 -32.16 27.22
CA LEU A 384 -13.78 -32.60 26.60
C LEU A 384 -14.56 -33.38 27.70
N ALA A 385 -15.89 -33.47 27.77
CA ALA A 385 -17.00 -33.18 26.88
C ALA A 385 -18.28 -33.05 27.74
N ALA A 386 -19.40 -32.60 27.16
CA ALA A 386 -20.61 -33.43 27.00
C ALA A 386 -21.82 -32.60 26.57
N ASN A 387 -22.46 -33.09 25.51
CA ASN A 387 -23.89 -32.97 25.20
C ASN A 387 -24.43 -31.59 24.80
N GLU A 388 -24.54 -31.36 23.49
CA GLU A 388 -25.80 -30.99 22.83
C GLU A 388 -25.65 -31.10 21.31
N ALA A 389 -26.64 -31.70 20.64
CA ALA A 389 -26.70 -31.83 19.18
C ALA A 389 -27.34 -30.57 18.57
N PRO A 390 -26.88 -30.07 17.40
CA PRO A 390 -27.51 -28.91 16.78
C PRO A 390 -28.85 -29.31 16.15
N LEU A 391 -29.93 -28.76 16.70
CA LEU A 391 -31.32 -28.96 16.27
C LEU A 391 -31.59 -28.28 14.92
N TRP A 392 -31.73 -29.07 13.85
CA TRP A 392 -32.63 -28.76 12.75
C TRP A 392 -33.84 -29.68 12.87
N LYS A 393 -34.98 -29.14 13.29
CA LYS A 393 -36.36 -29.53 12.91
C LYS A 393 -37.39 -28.77 13.75
N SER A 394 -38.23 -28.01 13.03
CA SER A 394 -39.67 -27.75 13.24
C SER A 394 -40.11 -27.25 14.62
N SER A 395 -40.90 -26.19 14.79
CA SER A 395 -42.02 -25.69 13.98
C SER A 395 -42.57 -24.39 14.60
N GLU A 396 -43.34 -23.63 13.80
CA GLU A 396 -44.62 -23.03 14.24
C GLU A 396 -44.70 -21.78 15.17
N GLU A 397 -43.66 -20.97 15.39
CA GLU A 397 -43.81 -19.74 16.21
C GLU A 397 -43.72 -18.38 15.47
N GLU A 398 -43.56 -18.33 14.15
CA GLU A 398 -43.55 -17.05 13.40
C GLU A 398 -44.87 -16.68 12.69
N THR A 399 -45.95 -17.47 12.88
CA THR A 399 -47.25 -17.19 12.23
C THR A 399 -48.33 -16.58 13.14
N GLU A 400 -48.07 -16.40 14.43
CA GLU A 400 -49.04 -15.82 15.37
C GLU A 400 -48.78 -14.33 15.70
N THR A 401 -47.56 -13.83 15.56
CA THR A 401 -47.24 -12.42 15.82
C THR A 401 -47.61 -11.48 14.67
N ARG A 402 -47.71 -12.01 13.43
CA ARG A 402 -48.12 -11.24 12.24
C ARG A 402 -49.64 -11.09 12.07
N ARG A 403 -50.47 -11.85 12.78
CA ARG A 403 -51.95 -11.74 12.72
C ARG A 403 -52.55 -10.77 13.74
N SER A 404 -51.80 -10.33 14.75
CA SER A 404 -52.28 -9.39 15.77
C SER A 404 -51.97 -7.90 15.49
N GLU A 405 -51.07 -7.59 14.56
CA GLU A 405 -50.71 -6.20 14.22
C GLU A 405 -51.54 -5.62 13.05
N GLU A 406 -52.01 -6.46 12.11
CA GLU A 406 -52.87 -6.02 10.99
C GLU A 406 -54.34 -5.74 11.40
N GLN A 407 -54.79 -6.23 12.56
CA GLN A 407 -56.15 -5.95 13.08
C GLN A 407 -56.25 -4.69 13.99
N LYS A 408 -55.13 -4.07 14.36
CA LYS A 408 -55.12 -2.86 15.23
C LYS A 408 -54.89 -1.53 14.49
N THR A 409 -54.43 -1.55 13.24
CA THR A 409 -54.28 -0.34 12.42
C THR A 409 -55.52 -0.04 11.56
N ALA A 410 -56.39 -1.04 11.32
CA ALA A 410 -57.65 -0.88 10.58
C ALA A 410 -58.77 -0.18 11.38
N SER A 411 -58.63 0.05 12.69
CA SER A 411 -59.66 0.71 13.54
C SER A 411 -59.30 2.14 13.98
N GLY A 412 -58.19 2.72 13.50
CA GLY A 412 -57.69 4.02 13.95
C GLY A 412 -57.74 5.17 12.93
N ALA A 413 -57.95 4.89 11.64
CA ALA A 413 -57.95 5.91 10.58
C ALA A 413 -59.34 6.19 9.98
N ALA A 414 -60.38 5.46 10.41
CA ALA A 414 -61.78 5.76 10.09
C ALA A 414 -62.41 6.66 11.17
N GLN A 415 -61.83 7.83 11.41
CA GLN A 415 -62.50 8.94 12.09
C GLN A 415 -61.73 10.25 11.89
N LYS A 416 -62.26 11.08 10.97
CA LYS A 416 -62.13 12.56 10.92
C LYS A 416 -60.71 13.06 10.62
N THR A 417 -60.42 13.56 9.43
CA THR A 417 -61.00 14.80 8.93
C THR A 417 -61.07 14.84 7.40
N ASP A 418 -62.26 14.57 6.87
CA ASP A 418 -62.83 15.35 5.77
C ASP A 418 -63.26 16.71 6.34
N VAL A 419 -62.46 17.75 6.10
CA VAL A 419 -62.98 19.10 5.86
C VAL A 419 -62.15 19.67 4.71
N GLU A 420 -62.62 19.36 3.51
CA GLU A 420 -62.36 20.14 2.31
C GLU A 420 -62.94 21.56 2.45
N ALA A 421 -62.15 22.51 1.96
CA ALA A 421 -62.56 23.58 1.04
C ALA A 421 -63.55 24.69 1.48
N ALA A 422 -63.12 25.92 1.13
CA ALA A 422 -63.91 27.08 0.72
C ALA A 422 -64.59 27.95 1.80
N ARG A 423 -63.85 28.95 2.31
CA ARG A 423 -64.16 30.39 2.21
C ARG A 423 -63.14 31.27 2.90
#